data_AF-A0A267HV54-F1
#
_entry.id   AF-A0A267HV54-F1
#
_cell.length_a   1.000
_cell.length_b   1.000
_cell.length_c   1.000
_cell.angle_alpha   90.00
_cell.angle_beta   90.00
_cell.angle_gamma   90.00
#
_symmetry.space_group_name_H-M   'P 1'
#
loop_
_entity.id
_entity.type
_entity.pdbx_description
1 polymer ?
#
loop_
_entity_poly.entity_id
_entity_poly.type
_entity_poly.pdbx_seq_one_letter_code
_entity_poly.pdbx_strand_id
1 'polypeptide(L)'
;MQLGRFRIGMRTMKTALAVMICIFLFHFINRGQPLIAALAAVFALRQDLTTTVSFGKSRVLGNSIGGIAAILYFFIKQYFHHDFLVELIALPIFVALVIIISDGINNNSGIISAIATMLLITLSVTESQSVYFAIDRVLDTFIGTFIALAINFILRPPTNEKEKEIAEDLVELKQKEEKLHFMLAEVQAEIKRKDKKGDGH
;
A
#
# COMPACT_ATOMS: atom_id res chain seq x y z
N MET A 1 -24.08 -4.48 -11.07
CA MET A 1 -25.48 -4.65 -10.61
C MET A 1 -25.74 -3.74 -9.42
N GLN A 2 -26.91 -3.10 -9.33
CA GLN A 2 -27.31 -2.31 -8.15
C GLN A 2 -28.33 -3.11 -7.34
N LEU A 3 -28.02 -3.38 -6.07
CA LEU A 3 -28.92 -4.02 -5.12
C LEU A 3 -29.37 -2.93 -4.13
N GLY A 4 -30.46 -2.24 -4.45
CA GLY A 4 -30.88 -1.05 -3.72
C GLY A 4 -29.79 0.03 -3.73
N ARG A 5 -29.29 0.42 -2.55
CA ARG A 5 -28.19 1.40 -2.40
C ARG A 5 -26.78 0.83 -2.67
N PHE A 6 -26.63 -0.49 -2.81
CA PHE A 6 -25.31 -1.13 -2.94
C PHE A 6 -24.95 -1.40 -4.40
N ARG A 7 -23.81 -0.88 -4.86
CA ARG A 7 -23.24 -1.14 -6.19
C ARG A 7 -22.27 -2.32 -6.11
N ILE A 8 -22.62 -3.44 -6.74
CA ILE A 8 -21.68 -4.53 -7.00
C ILE A 8 -21.05 -4.27 -8.36
N GLY A 9 -19.82 -3.76 -8.34
CA GLY A 9 -18.99 -3.53 -9.52
C GLY A 9 -18.07 -4.70 -9.82
N MET A 10 -17.55 -4.76 -11.05
CA MET A 10 -16.59 -5.77 -11.50
C MET A 10 -15.36 -5.87 -10.59
N ARG A 11 -14.87 -4.73 -10.06
CA ARG A 11 -13.76 -4.72 -9.10
C ARG A 11 -14.08 -5.52 -7.83
N THR A 12 -15.29 -5.40 -7.28
CA THR A 12 -15.71 -6.15 -6.08
C THR A 12 -15.68 -7.65 -6.34
N MET A 13 -16.19 -8.09 -7.50
CA MET A 13 -16.19 -9.51 -7.89
C MET A 13 -14.77 -10.05 -8.08
N LYS A 14 -13.89 -9.30 -8.75
CA LYS A 14 -12.47 -9.65 -8.90
C LYS A 14 -11.78 -9.81 -7.55
N THR A 15 -12.03 -8.89 -6.62
CA THR A 15 -11.46 -8.93 -5.28
C THR A 15 -11.91 -10.16 -4.51
N ALA A 16 -13.22 -10.47 -4.50
CA ALA A 16 -13.74 -11.67 -3.86
C ALA A 16 -13.16 -12.95 -4.47
N LEU A 17 -13.06 -13.01 -5.80
CA LEU A 17 -12.47 -14.14 -6.52
C LEU A 17 -10.98 -14.30 -6.21
N ALA A 18 -10.21 -13.22 -6.16
CA ALA A 18 -8.79 -13.25 -5.82
C ALA A 18 -8.56 -13.77 -4.40
N VAL A 19 -9.38 -13.34 -3.42
CA VAL A 19 -9.34 -13.84 -2.04
C VAL A 19 -9.68 -15.34 -2.01
N MET A 20 -10.72 -15.77 -2.72
CA MET A 20 -11.11 -17.17 -2.82
C MET A 20 -9.95 -18.03 -3.37
N ILE A 21 -9.26 -17.55 -4.41
CA ILE A 21 -8.09 -18.24 -4.98
C ILE A 21 -6.93 -18.28 -4.00
N CYS A 22 -6.66 -17.20 -3.25
CA CYS A 22 -5.61 -17.22 -2.22
C CYS A 22 -5.89 -18.30 -1.17
N ILE A 23 -7.13 -18.38 -0.68
CA ILE A 23 -7.54 -19.38 0.32
C ILE A 23 -7.40 -20.80 -0.25
N PHE A 24 -7.93 -21.02 -1.45
CA PHE A 24 -7.87 -22.31 -2.12
C PHE A 24 -6.43 -22.76 -2.36
N LEU A 25 -5.58 -21.86 -2.88
CA LEU A 25 -4.17 -22.14 -3.15
C LEU A 25 -3.44 -22.53 -1.86
N PHE A 26 -3.56 -21.75 -0.79
CA PHE A 26 -2.86 -22.00 0.47
C PHE A 26 -3.31 -23.30 1.14
N HIS A 27 -4.60 -23.63 1.03
CA HIS A 27 -5.11 -24.91 1.49
C HIS A 27 -4.53 -26.07 0.68
N PHE A 28 -4.49 -25.97 -0.65
CA PHE A 28 -4.01 -27.02 -1.54
C PHE A 28 -2.51 -27.31 -1.39
N ILE A 29 -1.68 -26.28 -1.23
CA ILE A 29 -0.23 -26.44 -1.06
C ILE A 29 0.20 -26.58 0.42
N ASN A 30 -0.75 -26.59 1.35
CA ASN A 30 -0.53 -26.67 2.80
C ASN A 30 0.48 -25.62 3.34
N ARG A 31 0.39 -24.37 2.84
CA ARG A 31 1.32 -23.27 3.18
C ARG A 31 0.97 -22.54 4.49
N GLY A 32 -0.21 -22.79 5.05
CA GLY A 32 -0.69 -22.16 6.28
C GLY A 32 -1.73 -21.08 6.04
N GLN A 33 -1.69 -20.00 6.83
CA GLN A 33 -2.74 -18.97 6.83
C GLN A 33 -2.66 -18.03 5.60
N PRO A 34 -3.72 -17.91 4.78
CA PRO A 34 -3.70 -17.09 3.56
C PRO A 34 -3.84 -15.58 3.78
N LEU A 35 -3.84 -15.12 5.04
CA LEU A 35 -4.20 -13.74 5.39
C LEU A 35 -3.35 -12.72 4.62
N ILE A 36 -2.05 -12.95 4.49
CA ILE A 36 -1.12 -11.97 3.93
C ILE A 36 -1.27 -11.92 2.41
N ALA A 37 -1.36 -13.07 1.76
CA ALA A 37 -1.62 -13.17 0.33
C ALA A 37 -2.98 -12.57 -0.03
N ALA A 38 -4.03 -12.88 0.74
CA ALA A 38 -5.36 -12.31 0.53
C ALA A 38 -5.34 -10.78 0.63
N LEU A 39 -4.74 -10.21 1.68
CA LEU A 39 -4.59 -8.75 1.82
C LEU A 39 -3.80 -8.17 0.66
N ALA A 40 -2.66 -8.78 0.30
CA ALA A 40 -1.85 -8.32 -0.84
C ALA A 40 -2.65 -8.30 -2.14
N ALA A 41 -3.49 -9.30 -2.39
CA ALA A 41 -4.36 -9.35 -3.56
C ALA A 41 -5.40 -8.22 -3.55
N VAL A 42 -6.10 -8.01 -2.43
CA VAL A 42 -7.08 -6.92 -2.26
C VAL A 42 -6.43 -5.55 -2.48
N PHE A 43 -5.24 -5.34 -1.91
CA PHE A 43 -4.54 -4.08 -2.02
C PHE A 43 -3.89 -3.85 -3.38
N ALA A 44 -3.52 -4.91 -4.13
CA ALA A 44 -2.96 -4.77 -5.47
C ALA A 44 -4.07 -4.50 -6.51
N LEU A 45 -5.24 -5.13 -6.37
CA LEU A 45 -6.34 -4.98 -7.35
C LEU A 45 -6.80 -3.54 -7.51
N ARG A 46 -6.66 -3.03 -8.73
CA ARG A 46 -7.21 -1.75 -9.22
C ARG A 46 -8.14 -2.00 -10.39
N GLN A 47 -8.76 -0.94 -10.91
CA GLN A 47 -9.61 -1.03 -12.10
C GLN A 47 -8.79 -1.42 -13.34
N ASP A 48 -7.67 -0.74 -13.56
CA ASP A 48 -6.75 -1.05 -14.66
C ASP A 48 -5.60 -1.97 -14.27
N LEU A 49 -5.10 -2.70 -15.27
CA LEU A 49 -3.97 -3.58 -15.10
C LEU A 49 -2.67 -2.82 -14.83
N THR A 50 -2.46 -1.69 -15.50
CA THR A 50 -1.25 -0.84 -15.35
C THR A 50 -1.12 -0.32 -13.92
N THR A 51 -2.22 0.19 -13.36
CA THR A 51 -2.27 0.65 -11.97
C THR A 51 -2.14 -0.51 -11.00
N THR A 52 -2.75 -1.67 -11.29
CA THR A 52 -2.56 -2.91 -10.51
C THR A 52 -1.09 -3.33 -10.46
N VAL A 53 -0.37 -3.28 -11.58
CA VAL A 53 1.07 -3.58 -11.66
C VAL A 53 1.88 -2.58 -10.83
N SER A 54 1.63 -1.29 -11.01
CA SER A 54 2.34 -0.23 -10.27
C SER A 54 2.17 -0.39 -8.76
N PHE A 55 0.94 -0.56 -8.29
CA PHE A 55 0.64 -0.79 -6.88
C PHE A 55 1.18 -2.11 -6.35
N GLY A 56 1.10 -3.18 -7.16
CA GLY A 56 1.66 -4.48 -6.81
C GLY A 56 3.17 -4.43 -6.58
N LYS A 57 3.92 -3.82 -7.52
CA LYS A 57 5.37 -3.62 -7.38
C LYS A 57 5.71 -2.80 -6.14
N SER A 58 5.00 -1.69 -5.93
CA SER A 58 5.20 -0.83 -4.78
C SER A 58 5.00 -1.57 -3.45
N ARG A 59 3.99 -2.44 -3.40
CA ARG A 59 3.68 -3.25 -2.22
C ARG A 59 4.73 -4.33 -1.97
N VAL A 60 5.18 -5.03 -3.01
CA VAL A 60 6.26 -6.03 -2.87
C VAL A 60 7.54 -5.35 -2.37
N LEU A 61 7.94 -4.22 -2.97
CA LEU A 61 9.10 -3.44 -2.50
C LEU A 61 8.93 -2.95 -1.06
N GLY A 62 7.75 -2.43 -0.72
CA GLY A 62 7.45 -1.95 0.64
C GLY A 62 7.55 -3.08 1.67
N ASN A 63 6.91 -4.23 1.43
CA ASN A 63 6.99 -5.38 2.35
C ASN A 63 8.43 -5.90 2.47
N SER A 64 9.22 -5.89 1.39
CA SER A 64 10.65 -6.25 1.45
C SER A 64 11.45 -5.29 2.31
N ILE A 65 11.28 -3.97 2.14
CA ILE A 65 11.97 -2.97 2.96
C ILE A 65 11.58 -3.10 4.43
N GLY A 66 10.28 -3.24 4.71
CA GLY A 66 9.77 -3.43 6.07
C GLY A 66 10.26 -4.73 6.72
N GLY A 67 10.31 -5.82 5.96
CA GLY A 67 10.82 -7.11 6.42
C GLY A 67 12.32 -7.07 6.73
N ILE A 68 13.12 -6.47 5.87
CA ILE A 68 14.56 -6.27 6.10
C ILE A 68 14.78 -5.38 7.34
N ALA A 69 14.06 -4.26 7.44
CA ALA A 69 14.14 -3.36 8.59
C ALA A 69 13.77 -4.08 9.90
N ALA A 70 12.74 -4.93 9.89
CA ALA A 70 12.34 -5.73 11.05
C ALA A 70 13.42 -6.73 11.47
N ILE A 71 14.05 -7.41 10.51
CA ILE A 71 15.16 -8.34 10.78
C ILE A 71 16.36 -7.60 11.39
N LEU A 72 16.70 -6.43 10.85
CA LEU A 72 17.78 -5.60 11.40
C LEU A 72 17.46 -5.10 12.81
N TYR A 73 16.24 -4.60 13.04
CA TYR A 73 15.77 -4.19 14.36
C TYR A 73 15.82 -5.34 15.36
N PHE A 74 15.41 -6.53 14.93
CA PHE A 74 15.44 -7.74 15.75
C PHE A 74 16.85 -8.06 16.26
N PHE A 75 17.87 -8.03 15.39
CA PHE A 75 19.25 -8.25 15.82
C PHE A 75 19.73 -7.21 16.83
N ILE A 76 19.31 -5.95 16.68
CA ILE A 76 19.62 -4.90 17.65
C ILE A 76 18.92 -5.20 18.99
N LYS A 77 17.62 -5.52 18.98
CA LYS A 77 16.87 -5.84 20.20
C LYS A 77 17.47 -7.04 20.94
N GLN A 78 17.91 -8.07 20.22
CA GLN A 78 18.57 -9.24 20.79
C GLN A 78 19.94 -8.89 21.42
N TYR A 79 20.72 -8.02 20.77
CA TYR A 79 22.02 -7.56 21.32
C TYR A 79 21.87 -6.82 22.65
N PHE A 80 20.78 -6.08 22.83
CA PHE A 80 20.46 -5.35 24.05
C PHE A 80 19.54 -6.12 25.02
N HIS A 81 19.49 -7.45 24.93
CA HIS A 81 18.71 -8.30 25.85
C HIS A 81 17.24 -7.90 25.99
N HIS A 82 16.62 -7.44 24.90
CA HIS A 82 15.19 -7.11 24.84
C HIS A 82 14.79 -5.95 25.75
N ASP A 83 15.72 -5.03 26.03
CA ASP A 83 15.46 -3.84 26.83
C ASP A 83 14.33 -2.99 26.22
N PHE A 84 13.38 -2.61 27.07
CA PHE A 84 12.27 -1.73 26.71
C PHE A 84 12.74 -0.39 26.12
N LEU A 85 13.89 0.15 26.55
CA LEU A 85 14.45 1.39 26.01
C LEU A 85 14.83 1.27 24.54
N VAL A 86 15.26 0.10 24.09
CA VAL A 86 15.53 -0.15 22.67
C VAL A 86 14.24 -0.16 21.88
N GLU A 87 13.18 -0.74 22.42
CA GLU A 87 11.86 -0.67 21.80
C GLU A 87 11.31 0.76 21.75
N LEU A 88 11.45 1.51 22.84
CA LEU A 88 10.99 2.90 22.94
C LEU A 88 11.71 3.85 21.98
N ILE A 89 13.02 3.67 21.79
CA ILE A 89 13.86 4.63 21.04
C ILE A 89 14.19 4.11 19.63
N ALA A 90 14.66 2.86 19.50
CA ALA A 90 15.11 2.34 18.22
C ALA A 90 13.95 2.07 17.26
N LEU A 91 12.79 1.60 17.75
CA LEU A 91 11.67 1.30 16.86
C LEU A 91 11.16 2.54 16.09
N PRO A 92 10.90 3.71 16.74
CA PRO A 92 10.58 4.94 16.01
C PRO A 92 11.67 5.40 15.03
N ILE A 93 12.95 5.23 15.38
CA ILE A 93 14.07 5.54 14.48
C ILE A 93 14.00 4.66 13.24
N PHE A 94 13.74 3.36 13.40
CA PHE A 94 13.56 2.44 12.28
C PHE A 94 12.34 2.78 11.42
N VAL A 95 11.22 3.21 12.02
CA VAL A 95 10.08 3.74 11.26
C VAL A 95 10.52 4.92 10.38
N ALA A 96 11.22 5.90 10.96
CA ALA A 96 11.71 7.06 10.22
C ALA A 96 12.68 6.65 9.09
N LEU A 97 13.60 5.72 9.35
CA LEU A 97 14.51 5.17 8.34
C LEU A 97 13.76 4.51 7.19
N VAL A 98 12.74 3.69 7.48
CA VAL A 98 11.90 3.05 6.45
C VAL A 98 11.19 4.10 5.59
N ILE A 99 10.69 5.18 6.19
CA ILE A 99 10.07 6.29 5.45
C ILE A 99 11.09 6.94 4.52
N ILE A 100 12.26 7.34 5.05
CA ILE A 100 13.31 8.02 4.28
C ILE A 100 13.81 7.16 3.12
N ILE A 101 14.07 5.87 3.37
CA ILE A 101 14.53 4.94 2.33
C ILE A 101 13.45 4.76 1.26
N SER A 102 12.20 4.55 1.67
CA SER A 102 11.09 4.33 0.74
C SER A 102 10.79 5.58 -0.10
N ASP A 103 10.88 6.77 0.48
CA ASP A 103 10.74 8.05 -0.22
C ASP A 103 11.92 8.29 -1.17
N GLY A 104 13.15 8.04 -0.72
CA GLY A 104 14.36 8.21 -1.54
C GLY A 104 14.41 7.32 -2.79
N ILE A 105 13.71 6.17 -2.79
CA ILE A 105 13.55 5.32 -3.98
C ILE A 105 12.24 5.59 -4.74
N ASN A 106 11.51 6.66 -4.41
CA ASN A 106 10.22 7.04 -4.99
C ASN A 106 9.12 5.97 -4.85
N ASN A 107 9.15 5.19 -3.76
CA ASN A 107 8.15 4.17 -3.44
C ASN A 107 7.11 4.68 -2.43
N ASN A 108 6.61 5.90 -2.61
CA ASN A 108 5.74 6.58 -1.66
C ASN A 108 4.44 5.81 -1.38
N SER A 109 3.85 5.18 -2.41
CA SER A 109 2.66 4.33 -2.28
C SER A 109 2.90 3.05 -1.47
N GLY A 110 4.16 2.67 -1.25
CA GLY A 110 4.59 1.48 -0.51
C GLY A 110 4.95 1.75 0.94
N ILE A 111 5.12 3.01 1.36
CA ILE A 111 5.56 3.40 2.71
C ILE A 111 4.68 2.77 3.80
N ILE A 112 3.36 2.91 3.68
CA ILE A 112 2.40 2.34 4.64
C ILE A 112 2.57 0.82 4.73
N SER A 113 2.78 0.15 3.59
CA SER A 113 2.97 -1.31 3.57
C SER A 113 4.30 -1.72 4.20
N ALA A 114 5.35 -0.93 4.05
CA ALA A 114 6.66 -1.17 4.67
C ALA A 114 6.58 -1.02 6.19
N ILE A 115 6.02 0.08 6.68
CA ILE A 115 5.87 0.33 8.12
C ILE A 115 4.96 -0.73 8.75
N ALA A 116 3.81 -1.03 8.15
CA ALA A 116 2.89 -2.03 8.69
C ALA A 116 3.53 -3.42 8.75
N THR A 117 4.37 -3.77 7.78
CA THR A 117 5.12 -5.01 7.78
C THR A 117 6.15 -5.04 8.89
N MET A 118 6.93 -3.97 9.01
CA MET A 118 7.94 -3.86 10.06
C MET A 118 7.30 -4.00 11.44
N LEU A 119 6.30 -3.16 11.74
CA LEU A 119 5.63 -3.15 13.05
C LEU A 119 4.96 -4.48 13.37
N LEU A 120 4.33 -5.12 12.40
CA LEU A 120 3.72 -6.43 12.63
C LEU A 120 4.79 -7.47 13.02
N ILE A 121 5.91 -7.52 12.30
CA ILE A 121 6.97 -8.47 12.59
C ILE A 121 7.59 -8.16 13.97
N THR A 122 7.91 -6.90 14.24
CA THR A 122 8.62 -6.51 15.46
C THR A 122 7.76 -6.55 16.73
N LEU A 123 6.43 -6.35 16.61
CA LEU A 123 5.52 -6.27 17.76
C LEU A 123 4.66 -7.53 17.97
N SER A 124 4.51 -8.39 16.97
CA SER A 124 3.59 -9.55 17.05
C SER A 124 4.27 -10.92 17.00
N VAL A 125 5.54 -11.01 16.62
CA VAL A 125 6.22 -12.31 16.40
C VAL A 125 7.24 -12.57 17.49
N THR A 126 7.27 -13.81 18.00
CA THR A 126 8.26 -14.27 18.97
C THR A 126 9.63 -14.44 18.30
N GLU A 127 10.68 -14.17 19.07
CA GLU A 127 12.04 -13.92 18.57
C GLU A 127 12.61 -15.01 17.65
N SER A 128 12.36 -16.28 17.94
CA SER A 128 12.90 -17.40 17.15
C SER A 128 12.30 -17.54 15.75
N GLN A 129 11.19 -16.86 15.46
CA GLN A 129 10.45 -17.00 14.20
C GLN A 129 10.48 -15.73 13.34
N SER A 130 11.04 -14.62 13.84
CA SER A 130 10.96 -13.30 13.18
C SER A 130 11.56 -13.28 11.76
N VAL A 131 12.69 -13.95 11.54
CA VAL A 131 13.32 -14.01 10.21
C VAL A 131 12.50 -14.84 9.22
N TYR A 132 12.07 -16.04 9.63
CA TYR A 132 11.22 -16.91 8.80
C TYR A 132 9.91 -16.22 8.46
N PHE A 133 9.27 -15.59 9.44
CA PHE A 133 8.02 -14.87 9.25
C PHE A 133 8.20 -13.67 8.32
N ALA A 134 9.33 -12.94 8.40
CA ALA A 134 9.63 -11.85 7.48
C ALA A 134 9.80 -12.33 6.02
N ILE A 135 10.44 -13.48 5.82
CA ILE A 135 10.57 -14.09 4.48
C ILE A 135 9.20 -14.54 3.97
N ASP A 136 8.43 -15.26 4.78
CA ASP A 136 7.08 -15.70 4.41
C ASP A 136 6.16 -14.53 4.12
N ARG A 137 6.31 -13.42 4.84
CA ARG A 137 5.56 -12.18 4.59
C ARG A 137 5.79 -11.64 3.18
N VAL A 138 7.06 -11.59 2.74
CA VAL A 138 7.42 -11.09 1.40
C VAL A 138 6.90 -12.06 0.34
N LEU A 139 7.09 -13.37 0.54
CA LEU A 139 6.62 -14.40 -0.38
C LEU A 139 5.09 -14.41 -0.50
N ASP A 140 4.36 -14.36 0.60
CA ASP A 140 2.90 -14.33 0.61
C ASP A 140 2.37 -13.07 -0.07
N THR A 141 3.02 -11.93 0.16
CA THR A 141 2.69 -10.68 -0.52
C THR A 141 2.90 -10.79 -2.03
N PHE A 142 3.99 -11.45 -2.45
CA PHE A 142 4.24 -11.72 -3.86
C PHE A 142 3.17 -12.63 -4.46
N ILE A 143 2.82 -13.73 -3.79
CA ILE A 143 1.77 -14.67 -4.23
C ILE A 143 0.43 -13.94 -4.39
N GLY A 144 0.02 -13.17 -3.39
CA GLY A 144 -1.22 -12.39 -3.45
C GLY A 144 -1.23 -11.36 -4.58
N THR A 145 -0.12 -10.64 -4.75
CA THR A 145 0.05 -9.67 -5.83
C THR A 145 -0.03 -10.35 -7.20
N PHE A 146 0.58 -11.52 -7.35
CA PHE A 146 0.52 -12.30 -8.58
C PHE A 146 -0.90 -12.76 -8.91
N ILE A 147 -1.65 -13.26 -7.91
CA ILE A 147 -3.06 -13.64 -8.09
C ILE A 147 -3.91 -12.44 -8.50
N ALA A 148 -3.71 -11.27 -7.88
CA ALA A 148 -4.39 -10.04 -8.27
C ALA A 148 -4.12 -9.64 -9.73
N LEU A 149 -2.86 -9.75 -10.18
CA LEU A 149 -2.48 -9.48 -11.55
C LEU A 149 -3.12 -10.47 -12.54
N ALA A 150 -3.09 -11.76 -12.21
CA ALA A 150 -3.71 -12.80 -13.03
C ALA A 150 -5.23 -12.57 -13.18
N ILE A 151 -5.93 -12.31 -12.06
CA ILE A 151 -7.36 -12.02 -12.08
C ILE A 151 -7.67 -10.76 -12.88
N ASN A 152 -6.90 -9.68 -12.69
CA ASN A 152 -7.18 -8.45 -13.41
C ASN A 152 -6.87 -8.55 -14.92
N PHE A 153 -5.93 -9.41 -15.28
CA PHE A 153 -5.61 -9.70 -16.68
C PHE A 153 -6.71 -10.53 -17.37
N ILE A 154 -7.20 -11.58 -16.71
CA ILE A 154 -8.21 -12.50 -17.25
C ILE A 154 -9.59 -11.84 -17.32
N LEU A 155 -10.01 -11.17 -16.25
CA LEU A 155 -11.32 -10.54 -16.17
C LEU A 155 -11.25 -9.08 -16.64
N ARG A 156 -11.26 -8.81 -17.94
CA ARG A 156 -11.27 -7.42 -18.42
C ARG A 156 -12.67 -6.80 -18.28
N PRO A 157 -12.78 -5.51 -17.86
CA PRO A 157 -14.07 -4.84 -17.81
C PRO A 157 -14.64 -4.68 -19.22
N PRO A 158 -15.96 -4.91 -19.41
CA PRO A 158 -16.63 -4.69 -20.69
C PRO A 158 -16.61 -3.20 -21.08
N THR A 159 -16.68 -2.91 -22.37
CA THR A 159 -16.52 -1.55 -22.94
C THR A 159 -17.42 -0.50 -22.27
N ASN A 160 -18.68 -0.87 -22.01
CA ASN A 160 -19.68 0.02 -21.42
C ASN A 160 -19.37 0.40 -19.95
N GLU A 161 -18.66 -0.45 -19.20
CA GLU A 161 -18.22 -0.11 -17.84
C GLU A 161 -17.03 0.84 -17.88
N LYS A 162 -16.11 0.69 -18.85
CA LYS A 162 -15.00 1.62 -19.05
C LYS A 162 -15.48 3.02 -19.40
N GLU A 163 -16.49 3.15 -20.25
CA GLU A 163 -17.07 4.45 -20.61
C GLU A 163 -17.68 5.16 -19.39
N LYS A 164 -18.39 4.42 -18.53
CA LYS A 164 -18.92 4.96 -17.27
C LYS A 164 -17.80 5.40 -16.32
N GLU A 165 -16.73 4.62 -16.25
CA GLU A 165 -15.56 4.95 -15.42
C GLU A 165 -14.85 6.22 -15.91
N ILE A 166 -14.60 6.34 -17.22
CA ILE A 166 -14.01 7.54 -17.81
C ILE A 166 -14.89 8.77 -17.56
N ALA A 167 -16.22 8.61 -17.63
CA ALA A 167 -17.14 9.69 -17.31
C ALA A 167 -17.11 10.08 -15.82
N GLU A 168 -17.00 9.10 -14.90
CA GLU A 168 -16.82 9.32 -13.47
C GLU A 168 -15.48 10.04 -13.18
N ASP A 169 -14.37 9.57 -13.78
CA ASP A 169 -13.04 10.18 -13.66
C ASP A 169 -13.00 11.62 -14.19
N LEU A 170 -13.67 11.89 -15.30
CA LEU A 170 -13.75 13.24 -15.88
C LEU A 170 -14.46 14.22 -14.93
N VAL A 171 -15.49 13.78 -14.21
CA VAL A 171 -16.18 14.60 -13.20
C VAL A 171 -15.23 14.90 -12.04
N GLU A 172 -14.50 13.90 -11.55
CA GLU A 172 -13.53 14.09 -10.46
C GLU A 172 -12.39 15.04 -10.87
N LEU A 173 -11.88 14.91 -12.10
CA LEU A 173 -10.83 15.78 -12.63
C LEU A 173 -11.28 17.23 -12.72
N LYS A 174 -12.50 17.50 -13.17
CA LYS A 174 -13.05 18.87 -13.19
C LYS A 174 -13.14 19.47 -11.80
N GLN A 175 -13.58 18.70 -10.81
CA GLN A 175 -13.61 19.15 -9.41
C GLN A 175 -12.21 19.46 -8.87
N LYS A 176 -11.22 18.64 -9.23
CA LYS A 176 -9.81 18.88 -8.89
C LYS A 176 -9.26 20.14 -9.56
N GLU A 177 -9.59 20.38 -10.82
CA GLU A 177 -9.19 21.57 -11.58
C GLU A 177 -9.76 22.85 -10.95
N GLU A 178 -11.05 22.87 -10.60
CA GLU A 178 -11.67 23.99 -9.89
C GLU A 178 -10.99 24.28 -8.54
N LYS A 179 -10.75 23.22 -7.76
CA LYS A 179 -10.05 23.34 -6.48
C LYS A 179 -8.62 23.85 -6.66
N LEU A 180 -7.93 23.41 -7.71
CA LEU A 180 -6.58 23.88 -8.04
C LEU A 180 -6.58 25.36 -8.42
N HIS A 181 -7.55 25.80 -9.22
CA HIS A 181 -7.71 27.22 -9.55
C HIS A 181 -7.96 28.08 -8.32
N PHE A 182 -8.77 27.60 -7.38
CA PHE A 182 -8.98 28.28 -6.10
C PHE A 182 -7.68 28.40 -5.29
N MET A 183 -6.94 27.31 -5.11
CA MET A 183 -5.66 27.30 -4.39
C MET A 183 -4.61 28.20 -5.07
N LEU A 184 -4.57 28.22 -6.40
CA LEU A 184 -3.69 29.12 -7.15
C LEU A 184 -4.04 30.59 -6.91
N ALA A 185 -5.33 30.94 -6.94
CA ALA A 185 -5.78 32.30 -6.66
C ALA A 185 -5.44 32.76 -5.24
N GLU A 186 -5.57 31.86 -4.26
CA GLU A 186 -5.19 32.12 -2.86
C GLU A 186 -3.69 32.40 -2.72
N VAL A 187 -2.84 31.56 -3.28
CA VAL A 187 -1.37 31.75 -3.26
C VAL A 187 -0.97 33.05 -3.97
N GLN A 188 -1.58 33.36 -5.12
CA GLN A 188 -1.33 34.63 -5.83
C GLN A 188 -1.76 35.86 -5.02
N ALA A 189 -2.87 35.77 -4.28
CA ALA A 189 -3.30 36.84 -3.39
C ALA A 189 -2.35 37.01 -2.19
N GLU A 190 -1.82 35.93 -1.63
CA GLU A 190 -0.79 35.98 -0.59
C GLU A 190 0.50 36.63 -1.07
N ILE A 191 0.98 36.29 -2.27
CA ILE A 191 2.16 36.90 -2.88
C ILE A 191 1.94 38.41 -3.03
N LYS A 192 0.82 38.84 -3.63
CA LYS A 192 0.48 40.28 -3.76
C LYS A 192 0.38 41.01 -2.42
N ARG A 193 -0.07 40.33 -1.35
CA ARG A 193 -0.11 40.90 0.01
C ARG A 193 1.27 41.03 0.64
N LYS A 194 2.21 40.11 0.34
CA LYS A 194 3.61 40.19 0.79
C LYS A 194 4.37 41.29 0.06
N ASP A 195 4.22 41.41 -1.25
CA ASP A 195 4.88 42.46 -2.05
C ASP A 195 4.46 43.87 -1.58
N LYS A 196 3.15 44.09 -1.35
CA LYS A 196 2.65 45.37 -0.81
C LYS A 196 3.12 45.72 0.61
N LYS A 197 3.61 44.74 1.38
CA LYS A 197 4.18 44.98 2.71
C LYS A 197 5.69 45.21 2.68
N GLY A 198 6.38 44.86 1.59
CA GLY A 198 7.83 45.05 1.41
C GLY A 198 8.22 46.45 0.96
N ASP A 199 7.37 47.16 0.22
CA ASP A 199 7.65 48.51 -0.33
C ASP A 199 7.37 49.67 0.66
N GLY A 200 7.08 49.36 1.93
CA GLY A 200 6.71 50.33 2.98
C GLY A 200 7.80 50.66 4.00
N HIS A 201 9.06 50.29 3.74
CA HIS A 201 10.22 50.62 4.58
C HIS A 201 11.29 51.36 3.79
#